data_AF-A0A6J3ELQ0-F1
#
_entry.id   AF-A0A6J3ELQ0-F1
#
_cell.length_a   1.000
_cell.length_b   1.000
_cell.length_c   1.000
_cell.angle_alpha   90.00
_cell.angle_beta   90.00
_cell.angle_gamma   90.00
#
_symmetry.space_group_name_H-M   'P 1'
#
loop_
_entity.id
_entity.type
_entity.pdbx_description
1 polymer ?
#
loop_
_entity_poly.entity_id
_entity_poly.type
_entity_poly.pdbx_seq_one_letter_code
_entity_poly.pdbx_strand_id
1 'polypeptide(L)'
;MLLLTEVPSYTQRLELLVLQEEFFPRLSALRGSIQTLTDAATELLECEELHTILHLILSTGNHLNSGGYAGSAVGFRIASLLKLPDTKANEPGMDLLHFVAMEAARMQRELLDFPSKLPHVGPASR
;
A
#
# COMPACT_ATOMS: atom_id res chain seq x y z
N MET A 1 30.89 -15.67 38.77
CA MET A 1 29.74 -16.58 38.59
C MET A 1 29.21 -17.13 39.92
N LEU A 2 30.04 -17.52 40.88
CA LEU A 2 29.61 -18.10 42.17
C LEU A 2 28.64 -17.22 42.99
N LEU A 3 28.80 -15.89 42.96
CA LEU A 3 27.88 -14.95 43.64
C LEU A 3 26.51 -14.84 42.98
N LEU A 4 26.42 -15.10 41.66
CA LEU A 4 25.15 -15.02 40.93
C LEU A 4 24.26 -16.22 41.25
N THR A 5 24.86 -17.39 41.49
CA THR A 5 24.17 -18.62 41.91
C THR A 5 23.62 -18.57 43.34
N GLU A 6 24.07 -17.62 44.16
CA GLU A 6 23.51 -17.37 45.50
C GLU A 6 22.20 -16.58 45.44
N VAL A 7 21.92 -15.89 44.32
CA VAL A 7 20.67 -15.17 44.12
C VAL A 7 19.56 -16.17 43.76
N PRO A 8 18.49 -16.29 44.56
CA PRO A 8 17.39 -17.19 44.25
C PRO A 8 16.78 -16.84 42.89
N SER A 9 16.57 -17.84 42.04
CA SER A 9 15.91 -17.66 40.74
C SER A 9 16.60 -16.62 39.85
N TYR A 10 17.93 -16.47 39.92
CA TYR A 10 18.65 -15.40 39.23
C TYR A 10 18.38 -15.37 37.72
N THR A 11 18.26 -16.52 37.05
CA THR A 11 17.94 -16.61 35.62
C THR A 11 16.59 -15.96 35.32
N GLN A 12 15.53 -16.33 36.06
CA GLN A 12 14.20 -15.75 35.90
C GLN A 12 14.18 -14.25 36.23
N ARG A 13 14.94 -13.83 37.24
CA ARG A 13 15.06 -12.40 37.59
C ARG A 13 15.71 -11.60 36.47
N LEU A 14 16.75 -12.15 35.83
CA LEU A 14 17.39 -11.52 34.67
C LEU A 14 16.44 -11.43 33.47
N GLU A 15 15.70 -12.49 33.17
CA GLU A 15 14.67 -12.49 32.12
C GLU A 15 13.60 -11.43 32.37
N LEU A 16 13.13 -11.29 33.62
CA LEU A 16 12.15 -10.27 33.98
C LEU A 16 12.72 -8.85 33.89
N LEU A 17 13.98 -8.63 34.27
CA LEU A 17 14.63 -7.32 34.14
C LEU A 17 14.78 -6.93 32.66
N VAL A 18 15.18 -7.88 31.80
CA VAL A 18 15.21 -7.64 30.34
C VAL A 18 13.82 -7.34 29.81
N LEU A 19 12.80 -8.10 30.23
CA LEU A 19 11.42 -7.84 29.82
C LEU A 19 10.95 -6.45 30.28
N GLN A 20 11.25 -6.03 31.50
CA GLN A 20 10.87 -4.71 32.02
C GLN A 20 11.46 -3.59 31.17
N GLU A 21 12.73 -3.69 30.79
CA GLU A 21 13.41 -2.71 29.94
C GLU A 21 12.86 -2.71 28.50
N GLU A 22 12.56 -3.88 27.94
CA GLU A 22 12.15 -3.98 26.53
C GLU A 22 10.65 -3.84 26.29
N PHE A 23 9.81 -4.01 27.33
CA PHE A 23 8.36 -4.08 27.18
C PHE A 23 7.77 -2.83 26.54
N PHE A 24 8.05 -1.65 27.11
CA PHE A 24 7.51 -0.39 26.59
C PHE A 24 8.04 -0.04 25.20
N PRO A 25 9.34 -0.16 24.89
CA PRO A 25 9.84 0.01 23.53
C PRO A 25 9.16 -0.91 22.51
N ARG A 26 9.00 -2.21 22.83
CA ARG A 26 8.33 -3.18 21.94
C ARG A 26 6.85 -2.84 21.75
N LEU A 27 6.15 -2.48 22.82
CA LEU A 27 4.75 -2.09 22.77
C LEU A 27 4.55 -0.84 21.91
N SER A 28 5.40 0.18 22.09
CA SER A 28 5.37 1.42 21.30
C SER A 28 5.63 1.15 19.82
N ALA A 29 6.61 0.30 19.49
CA ALA A 29 6.90 -0.11 18.11
C ALA A 29 5.71 -0.83 17.46
N LEU A 30 5.09 -1.77 18.19
CA LEU A 30 3.89 -2.47 17.72
C LEU A 30 2.73 -1.50 17.48
N ARG A 31 2.49 -0.57 18.42
CA ARG A 31 1.44 0.44 18.30
C ARG A 31 1.66 1.34 17.08
N GLY A 32 2.90 1.75 16.83
CA GLY A 32 3.26 2.54 15.65
C GLY A 32 3.01 1.80 14.34
N SER A 33 3.30 0.49 14.30
CA SER A 33 3.04 -0.36 13.13
C SER A 33 1.54 -0.50 12.85
N ILE A 34 0.73 -0.74 13.90
CA ILE A 34 -0.73 -0.82 13.77
C ILE A 34 -1.32 0.52 13.32
N GLN A 35 -0.84 1.62 13.88
CA GLN A 35 -1.29 2.96 13.50
C GLN A 35 -1.01 3.23 12.02
N THR A 36 0.21 2.95 11.56
CA THR A 36 0.61 3.12 10.16
C THR A 36 -0.26 2.29 9.20
N LEU A 37 -0.55 1.03 9.54
CA LEU A 37 -1.45 0.19 8.74
C LEU A 37 -2.89 0.72 8.71
N THR A 38 -3.38 1.23 9.84
CA THR A 38 -4.74 1.79 9.96
C THR A 38 -4.87 3.08 9.16
N ASP A 39 -3.87 3.96 9.24
CA ASP A 39 -3.82 5.20 8.49
C ASP A 39 -3.75 4.93 6.99
N ALA A 40 -2.87 4.02 6.55
CA ALA A 40 -2.79 3.61 5.14
C ALA A 40 -4.11 3.04 4.61
N ALA A 41 -4.80 2.20 5.40
CA ALA A 41 -6.10 1.65 5.01
C ALA A 41 -7.17 2.75 4.90
N THR A 42 -7.15 3.73 5.81
CA THR A 42 -8.09 4.86 5.82
C THR A 42 -7.85 5.77 4.62
N GLU A 43 -6.59 6.13 4.37
CA GLU A 43 -6.16 6.88 3.19
C GLU A 43 -6.62 6.23 1.87
N LEU A 44 -6.45 4.92 1.73
CA LEU A 44 -6.90 4.19 0.54
C LEU A 44 -8.43 4.21 0.39
N LEU A 45 -9.19 4.13 1.48
CA LEU A 45 -10.66 4.13 1.47
C LEU A 45 -11.25 5.53 1.26
N GLU A 46 -10.53 6.59 1.61
CA GLU A 46 -11.01 7.98 1.55
C GLU A 46 -10.45 8.76 0.35
N CYS A 47 -9.46 8.22 -0.37
CA CYS A 47 -8.84 8.90 -1.52
C CYS A 47 -9.72 8.82 -2.78
N GLU A 48 -10.56 9.84 -2.98
CA GLU A 48 -11.44 9.98 -4.15
C GLU A 48 -10.66 10.05 -5.48
N GLU A 49 -9.48 10.66 -5.50
CA GLU A 49 -8.63 10.73 -6.70
C GLU A 49 -8.13 9.34 -7.12
N LEU A 50 -7.69 8.51 -6.16
CA LEU A 50 -7.31 7.13 -6.42
C LEU A 50 -8.51 6.37 -7.00
N HIS A 51 -9.69 6.50 -6.38
CA HIS A 51 -10.90 5.85 -6.86
C HIS A 51 -11.25 6.26 -8.30
N THR A 52 -11.10 7.54 -8.64
CA THR A 52 -11.35 8.05 -9.98
C THR A 52 -10.36 7.45 -10.99
N ILE A 53 -9.08 7.35 -10.65
CA ILE A 53 -8.06 6.69 -11.48
C ILE A 53 -8.37 5.20 -11.67
N LEU A 54 -8.78 4.49 -10.61
CA LEU A 54 -9.18 3.09 -10.72
C LEU A 54 -10.40 2.91 -11.64
N HIS A 55 -11.37 3.82 -11.61
CA HIS A 55 -12.50 3.81 -12.54
C HIS A 55 -12.07 4.09 -13.98
N LEU A 56 -11.14 5.02 -14.21
CA LEU A 56 -10.58 5.29 -15.53
C LEU A 56 -9.84 4.06 -16.10
N ILE A 57 -9.08 3.35 -15.25
CA ILE A 57 -8.41 2.11 -15.64
C ILE A 57 -9.44 1.02 -15.97
N LEU A 58 -10.49 0.88 -15.16
CA LEU A 58 -11.55 -0.10 -15.40
C LEU A 58 -12.28 0.18 -16.72
N SER A 59 -12.67 1.44 -16.97
CA SER A 59 -13.39 1.82 -18.19
C SER A 59 -12.52 1.63 -19.43
N THR A 60 -11.25 2.02 -19.36
CA THR A 60 -10.28 1.81 -20.45
C THR A 60 -10.04 0.33 -20.71
N GLY A 61 -9.84 -0.46 -19.65
CA GLY A 61 -9.68 -1.92 -19.75
C GLY A 61 -10.90 -2.61 -20.36
N ASN A 62 -12.11 -2.20 -19.96
CA ASN A 62 -13.36 -2.72 -20.52
C ASN A 62 -13.52 -2.37 -22.00
N HIS A 63 -13.12 -1.16 -22.40
CA HIS A 63 -13.15 -0.75 -23.80
C HIS A 63 -12.19 -1.61 -24.64
N LEU A 64 -10.95 -1.78 -24.17
CA LEU A 64 -9.93 -2.58 -24.86
C LEU A 64 -10.28 -4.07 -24.95
N ASN A 65 -10.97 -4.61 -23.95
CA ASN A 65 -11.38 -6.02 -23.91
C ASN A 65 -12.81 -6.26 -24.41
N SER A 66 -13.43 -5.28 -25.05
CA SER A 66 -14.79 -5.41 -25.59
C SER A 66 -14.90 -6.62 -26.54
N GLY A 67 -15.93 -7.44 -26.35
CA GLY A 67 -16.15 -8.68 -27.12
C GLY A 67 -15.32 -9.89 -26.69
N GLY A 68 -14.38 -9.73 -25.74
CA GLY A 68 -13.62 -10.82 -25.12
C GLY A 68 -14.19 -11.25 -23.76
N TYR A 69 -13.62 -12.33 -23.19
CA TYR A 69 -13.98 -12.83 -21.86
C TYR A 69 -13.75 -11.81 -20.73
N ALA A 70 -12.80 -10.88 -20.92
CA ALA A 70 -12.48 -9.81 -19.97
C ALA A 70 -13.22 -8.49 -20.24
N GLY A 71 -14.15 -8.46 -21.20
CA GLY A 71 -15.00 -7.29 -21.45
C GLY A 71 -16.09 -7.14 -20.38
N SER A 72 -16.53 -5.90 -20.14
CA SER A 72 -17.61 -5.56 -19.20
C SER A 72 -17.37 -6.05 -17.75
N ALA A 73 -16.12 -6.04 -17.30
CA ALA A 73 -15.78 -6.32 -15.91
C ALA A 73 -16.34 -5.24 -14.96
N VAL A 74 -16.76 -5.67 -13.77
CA VAL A 74 -17.21 -4.77 -12.69
C VAL A 74 -16.05 -4.28 -11.80
N GLY A 75 -14.86 -4.85 -11.99
CA GLY A 75 -13.66 -4.52 -11.24
C GLY A 75 -12.46 -5.35 -11.70
N PHE A 76 -11.29 -5.08 -11.13
CA PHE A 76 -10.07 -5.81 -11.42
C PHE A 76 -9.25 -6.01 -10.13
N ARG A 77 -8.32 -6.98 -10.16
CA ARG A 77 -7.39 -7.19 -9.04
C ARG A 77 -6.35 -6.08 -9.02
N ILE A 78 -6.02 -5.54 -7.84
CA ILE A 78 -4.97 -4.50 -7.69
C ILE A 78 -3.64 -4.92 -8.33
N ALA A 79 -3.26 -6.20 -8.26
CA ALA A 79 -2.07 -6.72 -8.92
C ALA A 79 -2.03 -6.51 -10.45
N SER A 80 -3.18 -6.28 -11.10
CA SER A 80 -3.25 -5.94 -12.52
C SER A 80 -2.66 -4.56 -12.84
N LEU A 81 -2.57 -3.65 -11.87
CA LEU A 81 -1.96 -2.33 -12.06
C LEU A 81 -0.49 -2.42 -12.51
N LEU A 82 0.22 -3.46 -12.06
CA LEU A 82 1.62 -3.71 -12.45
C LEU A 82 1.79 -4.05 -13.93
N LYS A 83 0.70 -4.42 -14.62
CA LYS A 83 0.70 -4.83 -16.03
C LYS A 83 0.35 -3.71 -17.00
N LEU A 84 -0.03 -2.53 -16.50
CA LEU A 84 -0.35 -1.38 -17.36
C LEU A 84 0.82 -0.99 -18.28
N PRO A 85 2.09 -0.97 -17.81
CA PRO A 85 3.23 -0.65 -18.69
C PRO A 85 3.48 -1.70 -19.80
N ASP A 86 2.97 -2.92 -19.65
CA ASP A 86 3.17 -4.01 -20.60
C ASP A 86 2.24 -3.88 -21.83
N THR A 87 1.15 -3.12 -21.70
CA THR A 87 0.16 -2.94 -22.78
C THR A 87 0.56 -1.73 -23.63
N LYS A 88 1.27 -1.97 -24.74
CA LYS A 88 1.73 -0.91 -25.64
C LYS A 88 0.63 -0.35 -26.53
N ALA A 89 0.66 0.96 -26.77
CA ALA A 89 -0.18 1.62 -27.74
C ALA A 89 0.42 1.51 -29.16
N ASN A 90 -0.37 1.89 -30.17
CA ASN A 90 0.11 1.98 -31.54
C ASN A 90 1.11 3.13 -31.76
N GLU A 91 1.17 4.08 -30.83
CA GLU A 91 2.12 5.18 -30.84
C GLU A 91 3.46 4.75 -30.19
N PRO A 92 4.60 4.95 -30.86
CA PRO A 92 5.91 4.61 -30.31
C PRO A 92 6.17 5.32 -28.98
N GLY A 93 6.57 4.55 -27.96
CA GLY A 93 6.89 5.09 -26.63
C GLY A 93 5.68 5.28 -25.70
N MET A 94 4.46 4.98 -26.15
CA MET A 94 3.24 5.10 -25.37
C MET A 94 2.76 3.72 -24.90
N ASP A 95 2.40 3.59 -23.62
CA ASP A 95 1.72 2.42 -23.07
C ASP A 95 0.46 2.82 -22.30
N LEU A 96 -0.28 1.83 -21.80
CA LEU A 96 -1.54 2.07 -21.12
C LEU A 96 -1.38 2.91 -19.84
N LEU A 97 -0.25 2.81 -19.15
CA LEU A 97 0.01 3.66 -17.97
C LEU A 97 0.18 5.13 -18.39
N HIS A 98 0.96 5.39 -19.45
CA HIS A 98 1.10 6.74 -20.00
C HIS A 98 -0.24 7.30 -20.47
N PHE A 99 -1.05 6.49 -21.15
CA PHE A 99 -2.39 6.87 -21.58
C PHE A 99 -3.28 7.26 -20.40
N VAL A 100 -3.35 6.42 -19.35
CA VAL A 100 -4.16 6.70 -18.16
C VAL A 100 -3.69 7.98 -17.46
N ALA A 101 -2.39 8.20 -17.33
CA ALA A 101 -1.86 9.43 -16.73
C ALA A 101 -2.21 10.68 -17.55
N MET A 102 -2.07 10.61 -18.88
CA MET A 102 -2.45 11.70 -19.78
C MET A 102 -3.94 12.01 -19.72
N GLU A 103 -4.78 10.97 -19.72
CA GLU A 103 -6.23 11.11 -19.68
C GLU A 103 -6.71 11.64 -18.33
N ALA A 104 -6.13 11.17 -17.21
CA ALA A 104 -6.37 11.74 -15.89
C ALA A 104 -6.01 13.24 -15.85
N ALA A 105 -4.85 13.63 -16.39
CA ALA A 105 -4.44 15.03 -16.47
C ALA A 105 -5.39 15.90 -17.31
N ARG A 106 -5.99 15.32 -18.35
CA ARG A 106 -6.97 15.97 -19.23
C ARG A 106 -8.33 16.14 -18.54
N MET A 107 -8.73 15.15 -17.74
CA MET A 107 -9.97 15.22 -16.94
C MET A 107 -9.84 16.25 -15.83
N GLN A 108 -8.83 16.10 -14.97
CA GLN A 108 -8.57 16.96 -13.84
C GLN A 108 -7.13 16.76 -13.35
N ARG A 109 -6.30 17.81 -13.37
CA ARG A 109 -4.86 17.70 -13.06
C ARG A 109 -4.60 17.22 -11.62
N GLU A 110 -5.48 17.57 -10.69
CA GLU A 110 -5.42 17.20 -9.28
C GLU A 110 -5.47 15.68 -9.07
N LEU A 111 -6.03 14.92 -10.02
CA LEU A 111 -6.00 13.45 -9.96
C LEU A 111 -4.58 12.90 -9.89
N LEU A 112 -3.61 13.56 -10.54
CA LEU A 112 -2.22 13.12 -10.52
C LEU A 112 -1.55 13.28 -9.15
N ASP A 113 -2.15 14.07 -8.25
CA ASP A 113 -1.62 14.32 -6.92
C ASP A 113 -2.06 13.27 -5.88
N PHE A 114 -2.89 12.28 -6.26
CA PHE A 114 -3.31 11.22 -5.33
C PHE A 114 -2.17 10.54 -4.55
N PRO A 115 -0.94 10.35 -5.07
CA PRO A 115 0.13 9.73 -4.29
C PRO A 115 0.54 10.58 -3.08
N SER A 116 0.37 11.90 -3.13
CA SER A 116 0.64 12.81 -2.01
C SER A 116 -0.33 12.58 -0.84
N LYS A 117 -1.53 12.06 -1.14
CA LYS A 117 -2.60 11.76 -0.18
C LYS A 117 -2.50 10.37 0.45
N LEU A 118 -1.52 9.56 0.04
CA LEU A 118 -1.29 8.21 0.52
C LEU A 118 0.06 8.05 1.25
N PRO A 119 0.44 8.96 2.18
CA PRO A 119 1.78 8.95 2.76
C PRO A 119 2.10 7.69 3.57
N HIS A 120 1.10 6.97 4.10
CA HIS A 120 1.33 5.79 4.94
C HIS A 120 1.37 4.48 4.17
N VAL A 121 0.94 4.44 2.91
CA VAL A 121 0.95 3.20 2.09
C VAL A 121 2.36 2.65 1.90
N GLY A 122 3.35 3.50 1.60
CA GLY A 122 4.75 3.11 1.48
C GLY A 122 5.31 2.54 2.79
N PRO A 123 5.21 3.27 3.92
CA PRO A 123 5.55 2.77 5.24
C PRO A 123 4.85 1.46 5.64
N ALA A 124 3.56 1.30 5.33
CA ALA A 124 2.76 0.13 5.65
C ALA A 124 3.16 -1.14 4.88
N SER A 125 3.91 -1.00 3.78
CA SER A 125 4.36 -2.14 2.96
C SER A 125 5.56 -2.89 3.53
N ARG A 126 6.16 -2.39 4.63
CA ARG A 126 7.41 -2.91 5.21
C ARG A 126 7.18 -3.76 6.46
#